data_AF-A0A9K3M3U5-F1
#
_entry.id   AF-A0A9K3M3U5-F1
#
_cell.length_a   1.000
_cell.length_b   1.000
_cell.length_c   1.000
_cell.angle_alpha   90.00
_cell.angle_beta   90.00
_cell.angle_gamma   90.00
#
_symmetry.space_group_name_H-M   'P 1'
#
loop_
_entity.id
_entity.type
_entity.pdbx_description
1 polymer ?
#
loop_
_entity_poly.entity_id
_entity_poly.type
_entity_poly.pdbx_seq_one_letter_code
_entity_poly.pdbx_strand_id
1 'polypeptide(L)'
;MNVDYRTVRAVDESWLRIREIPNYEQVAGQILFRKIFELAPAALGMYQFGSEFETGTEDKLYQHPVFLRHAKAVVQMLDLAINLMGPDMDPVTVALKDLGARHTVYGVLPPHYEIVGQALLHTLEVALGDGWTEPVKKGWIGVYTFVSTAMMEGAEEYLKEKMEEERAERKRQEELTRAQAEEAIAGAKARAAQAAKKKGVRFDTVHNISEKNQLPVVTRSRKSLGRILLGKSVHSRSNVSTEKEIERKKIPNSRIEDRGLVTWLDKALNISRHR
;
A
#
# COMPACT_ATOMS: atom_id res chain seq x y z
N MET A 1 -21.39 8.77 2.41
CA MET A 1 -21.83 10.19 2.38
C MET A 1 -22.71 10.40 1.16
N ASN A 2 -23.66 11.35 1.17
CA ASN A 2 -24.55 11.58 0.03
C ASN A 2 -24.21 12.90 -0.67
N VAL A 3 -23.77 12.85 -1.94
CA VAL A 3 -23.52 14.02 -2.78
C VAL A 3 -24.85 14.38 -3.45
N ASP A 4 -25.39 15.59 -3.24
CA ASP A 4 -26.72 15.90 -3.77
C ASP A 4 -26.72 16.09 -5.30
N TYR A 5 -27.88 15.89 -5.92
CA TYR A 5 -28.03 15.98 -7.38
C TYR A 5 -27.75 17.38 -7.96
N ARG A 6 -27.81 18.46 -7.16
CA ARG A 6 -27.43 19.80 -7.61
C ARG A 6 -25.91 19.95 -7.61
N THR A 7 -25.25 19.33 -6.64
CA THR A 7 -23.80 19.26 -6.45
C THR A 7 -23.14 18.49 -7.60
N VAL A 8 -23.69 17.32 -7.98
CA VAL A 8 -23.24 16.55 -9.15
C VAL A 8 -23.40 17.34 -10.44
N ARG A 9 -24.54 18.02 -10.63
CA ARG A 9 -24.80 18.81 -11.86
C ARG A 9 -23.85 20.00 -12.03
N ALA A 10 -23.52 20.71 -10.94
CA ALA A 10 -22.56 21.82 -11.01
C ALA A 10 -21.15 21.34 -11.39
N VAL A 11 -20.79 20.11 -11.02
CA VAL A 11 -19.55 19.45 -11.47
C VAL A 11 -19.65 19.12 -12.96
N ASP A 12 -20.71 18.42 -13.39
CA ASP A 12 -20.94 18.02 -14.79
C ASP A 12 -20.96 19.23 -15.76
N GLU A 13 -21.78 20.25 -15.48
CA GLU A 13 -21.86 21.48 -16.27
C GLU A 13 -20.50 22.22 -16.38
N SER A 14 -19.64 22.12 -15.36
CA SER A 14 -18.29 22.68 -15.41
C SER A 14 -17.31 21.77 -16.17
N TRP A 15 -17.43 20.45 -16.04
CA TRP A 15 -16.58 19.48 -16.71
C TRP A 15 -16.81 19.50 -18.24
N LEU A 16 -18.05 19.70 -18.68
CA LEU A 16 -18.38 19.91 -20.08
C LEU A 16 -17.64 21.12 -20.69
N ARG A 17 -17.45 22.22 -19.96
CA ARG A 17 -16.65 23.37 -20.44
C ARG A 17 -15.16 23.05 -20.55
N ILE A 18 -14.62 22.25 -19.62
CA ILE A 18 -13.23 21.76 -19.72
C ILE A 18 -13.07 20.88 -20.97
N ARG A 19 -14.09 20.08 -21.31
CA ARG A 19 -14.12 19.25 -22.53
C ARG A 19 -14.18 20.03 -23.84
N GLU A 20 -14.52 21.33 -23.82
CA GLU A 20 -14.45 22.22 -24.99
C GLU A 20 -13.00 22.67 -25.29
N ILE A 21 -12.06 22.51 -24.35
CA ILE A 21 -10.65 22.86 -24.53
C ILE A 21 -10.00 21.87 -25.53
N PRO A 22 -9.30 22.35 -26.59
CA PRO A 22 -8.59 21.46 -27.51
C PRO A 22 -7.57 20.55 -26.79
N ASN A 23 -7.75 19.23 -26.93
CA ASN A 23 -6.94 18.19 -26.25
C ASN A 23 -6.96 18.31 -24.71
N TYR A 24 -8.12 18.63 -24.14
CA TYR A 24 -8.31 18.86 -22.69
C TYR A 24 -7.70 17.79 -21.78
N GLU A 25 -7.72 16.50 -22.17
CA GLU A 25 -7.20 15.43 -21.30
C GLU A 25 -5.69 15.57 -21.10
N GLN A 26 -4.97 16.01 -22.13
CA GLN A 26 -3.55 16.30 -22.04
C GLN A 26 -3.28 17.62 -21.31
N VAL A 27 -4.09 18.66 -21.56
CA VAL A 27 -3.92 19.98 -20.93
C VAL A 27 -4.16 19.91 -19.43
N ALA A 28 -5.33 19.41 -19.00
CA ALA A 28 -5.67 19.22 -17.59
C ALA A 28 -4.71 18.22 -16.92
N GLY A 29 -4.33 17.14 -17.62
CA GLY A 29 -3.37 16.16 -17.11
C GLY A 29 -1.99 16.75 -16.87
N GLN A 30 -1.49 17.62 -17.75
CA GLN A 30 -0.24 18.33 -17.52
C GLN A 30 -0.30 19.25 -16.31
N ILE A 31 -1.37 20.05 -16.15
CA ILE A 31 -1.53 20.96 -15.00
C ILE A 31 -1.60 20.16 -13.70
N LEU A 32 -2.38 19.07 -13.68
CA LEU A 32 -2.54 18.17 -12.53
C LEU A 32 -1.20 17.60 -12.08
N PHE A 33 -0.45 16.98 -13.00
CA PHE A 33 0.82 16.35 -12.64
C PHE A 33 1.93 17.36 -12.31
N ARG A 34 1.99 18.52 -12.98
CA ARG A 34 2.87 19.63 -12.57
C ARG A 34 2.60 20.00 -11.11
N LYS A 35 1.33 20.15 -10.72
CA LYS A 35 0.97 20.52 -9.35
C LYS A 35 1.20 19.41 -8.33
N ILE A 36 1.00 18.13 -8.69
CA ILE A 36 1.36 16.99 -7.83
C ILE A 36 2.88 16.99 -7.55
N PHE A 37 3.72 17.20 -8.56
CA PHE A 37 5.17 17.20 -8.37
C PHE A 37 5.70 18.48 -7.71
N GLU A 38 5.01 19.62 -7.84
CA GLU A 38 5.28 20.84 -7.06
C GLU A 38 5.00 20.62 -5.56
N LEU A 39 3.83 20.03 -5.23
CA LEU A 39 3.42 19.77 -3.85
C LEU A 39 4.19 18.61 -3.20
N ALA A 40 4.58 17.60 -3.99
CA ALA A 40 5.27 16.40 -3.52
C ALA A 40 6.31 15.90 -4.55
N PRO A 41 7.51 16.51 -4.63
CA PRO A 41 8.55 16.11 -5.59
C PRO A 41 8.96 14.63 -5.50
N ALA A 42 8.90 14.04 -4.31
CA ALA A 42 9.19 12.63 -4.08
C ALA A 42 8.24 11.67 -4.82
N ALA A 43 7.01 12.11 -5.15
CA ALA A 43 6.05 11.31 -5.91
C ALA A 43 6.54 10.96 -7.31
N LEU A 44 7.46 11.75 -7.91
CA LEU A 44 8.04 11.45 -9.22
C LEU A 44 8.66 10.04 -9.27
N GLY A 45 9.31 9.61 -8.18
CA GLY A 45 9.92 8.28 -8.06
C GLY A 45 8.94 7.10 -8.00
N MET A 46 7.62 7.34 -7.90
CA MET A 46 6.60 6.30 -7.97
C MET A 46 6.26 5.87 -9.40
N TYR A 47 6.59 6.69 -10.40
CA TYR A 47 6.20 6.49 -11.79
C TYR A 47 7.33 5.88 -12.62
N GLN A 48 7.02 5.02 -13.60
CA GLN A 48 8.04 4.42 -14.48
C GLN A 48 8.89 5.48 -15.21
N PHE A 49 8.28 6.58 -15.65
CA PHE A 49 9.00 7.69 -16.28
C PHE A 49 9.93 8.43 -15.31
N GLY A 50 9.65 8.42 -14.00
CA GLY A 50 10.48 9.09 -13.00
C GLY A 50 11.90 8.54 -12.91
N SER A 51 12.12 7.26 -13.23
CA SER A 51 13.48 6.68 -13.29
C SER A 51 14.30 7.12 -14.51
N GLU A 52 13.71 7.81 -15.48
CA GLU A 52 14.40 8.37 -16.66
C GLU A 52 14.70 9.87 -16.51
N PHE A 53 14.10 10.53 -15.49
CA PHE A 53 14.24 11.97 -15.23
C PHE A 53 14.73 12.22 -13.80
N GLU A 54 16.04 12.12 -13.59
CA GLU A 54 16.66 12.74 -12.41
C GLU A 54 16.37 14.25 -12.38
N THR A 55 16.23 14.79 -11.16
CA THR A 55 15.77 16.16 -10.92
C THR A 55 16.67 17.20 -11.60
N GLY A 56 16.15 17.91 -12.59
CA GLY A 56 16.88 19.00 -13.26
C GLY A 56 16.42 19.39 -14.67
N THR A 57 15.55 18.62 -15.35
CA THR A 57 15.02 18.99 -16.69
C THR A 57 13.49 18.85 -16.80
N GLU A 58 12.77 19.61 -15.98
CA GLU A 58 11.29 19.64 -15.92
C GLU A 58 10.63 19.78 -17.30
N ASP A 59 11.11 20.69 -18.15
CA ASP A 59 10.57 20.89 -19.50
C ASP A 59 10.59 19.62 -20.37
N LYS A 60 11.56 18.71 -20.16
CA LYS A 60 11.66 17.45 -20.91
C LYS A 60 10.68 16.40 -20.39
N LEU A 61 10.47 16.33 -19.07
CA LEU A 61 9.48 15.44 -18.45
C LEU A 61 8.09 15.72 -19.01
N TYR A 62 7.67 17.00 -18.99
CA TYR A 62 6.32 17.39 -19.41
C TYR A 62 6.05 17.28 -20.92
N GLN A 63 7.10 17.03 -21.71
CA GLN A 63 7.02 16.75 -23.16
C GLN A 63 7.16 15.24 -23.49
N HIS A 64 7.49 14.38 -22.51
CA HIS A 64 7.82 12.99 -22.79
C HIS A 64 6.57 12.16 -23.17
N PRO A 65 6.57 11.38 -24.27
CA PRO A 65 5.37 10.64 -24.72
C PRO A 65 4.78 9.66 -23.70
N VAL A 66 5.61 9.07 -22.83
CA VAL A 66 5.15 8.18 -21.74
C VAL A 66 4.39 8.97 -20.67
N PHE A 67 4.94 10.13 -20.28
CA PHE A 67 4.28 11.04 -19.34
C PHE A 67 2.97 11.60 -19.91
N LEU A 68 2.98 12.09 -21.15
CA LEU A 68 1.80 12.63 -21.82
C LEU A 68 0.67 11.60 -21.94
N ARG A 69 1.00 10.33 -22.24
CA ARG A 69 0.04 9.22 -22.24
C ARG A 69 -0.57 9.00 -20.86
N HIS A 70 0.26 8.94 -19.82
CA HIS A 70 -0.20 8.71 -18.46
C HIS A 70 -1.08 9.86 -17.94
N ALA A 71 -0.67 11.11 -18.19
CA ALA A 71 -1.43 12.31 -17.87
C ALA A 71 -2.83 12.31 -18.53
N LYS A 72 -2.90 11.98 -19.82
CA LYS A 72 -4.17 11.81 -20.56
C LYS A 72 -5.02 10.67 -19.99
N ALA A 73 -4.43 9.51 -19.72
CA ALA A 73 -5.15 8.36 -19.17
C ALA A 73 -5.81 8.68 -17.81
N VAL A 74 -5.13 9.40 -16.92
CA VAL A 74 -5.70 9.81 -15.62
C VAL A 74 -6.88 10.78 -15.77
N VAL A 75 -6.86 11.69 -16.76
CA VAL A 75 -8.04 12.55 -17.02
C VAL A 75 -9.19 11.77 -17.67
N GLN A 76 -8.90 10.77 -18.51
CA GLN A 76 -9.92 9.87 -19.06
C GLN A 76 -10.57 8.98 -17.98
N MET A 77 -9.79 8.56 -16.96
CA MET A 77 -10.32 7.89 -15.76
C MET A 77 -11.26 8.82 -14.97
N LEU A 78 -10.91 10.11 -14.84
CA LEU A 78 -11.73 11.11 -14.14
C LEU A 78 -13.03 11.42 -14.90
N ASP A 79 -12.96 11.62 -16.22
CA ASP A 79 -14.14 11.78 -17.08
C ASP A 79 -15.08 10.58 -16.91
N LEU A 80 -14.57 9.35 -17.01
CA LEU A 80 -15.39 8.15 -16.84
C LEU A 80 -15.99 8.03 -15.43
N ALA A 81 -15.26 8.41 -14.38
CA ALA A 81 -15.79 8.45 -13.03
C ALA A 81 -16.95 9.46 -12.89
N ILE A 82 -16.84 10.65 -13.51
CA ILE A 82 -17.89 11.68 -13.52
C ILE A 82 -19.12 11.20 -14.30
N ASN A 83 -18.95 10.65 -15.51
CA ASN A 83 -20.04 10.09 -16.31
C ASN A 83 -20.76 8.90 -15.62
N LEU A 84 -20.12 8.26 -14.61
CA LEU A 84 -20.71 7.19 -13.79
C LEU A 84 -21.43 7.72 -12.53
N MET A 85 -21.30 9.00 -12.18
CA MET A 85 -22.06 9.62 -11.08
C MET A 85 -23.45 10.02 -11.56
N GLY A 86 -24.49 9.43 -10.96
CA GLY A 86 -25.88 9.65 -11.36
C GLY A 86 -26.84 9.59 -10.17
N PRO A 87 -28.15 9.39 -10.44
CA PRO A 87 -29.16 9.20 -9.38
C PRO A 87 -28.92 7.93 -8.54
N ASP A 88 -28.20 6.97 -9.10
CA ASP A 88 -27.73 5.73 -8.50
C ASP A 88 -26.20 5.81 -8.39
N MET A 89 -25.67 5.64 -7.18
CA MET A 89 -24.26 5.80 -6.84
C MET A 89 -23.58 4.48 -6.44
N ASP A 90 -24.31 3.36 -6.38
CA ASP A 90 -23.76 2.08 -5.95
C ASP A 90 -22.75 1.50 -6.97
N PRO A 91 -23.00 1.51 -8.30
CA PRO A 91 -22.04 1.02 -9.29
C PRO A 91 -20.72 1.78 -9.29
N VAL A 92 -20.76 3.11 -9.14
CA VAL A 92 -19.55 3.94 -9.08
C VAL A 92 -18.81 3.74 -7.75
N THR A 93 -19.53 3.56 -6.63
CA THR A 93 -18.93 3.24 -5.32
C THR A 93 -18.16 1.91 -5.38
N VAL A 94 -18.73 0.86 -5.96
CA VAL A 94 -18.05 -0.44 -6.13
C VAL A 94 -16.84 -0.30 -7.06
N ALA A 95 -16.98 0.40 -8.20
CA ALA A 95 -15.88 0.62 -9.13
C ALA A 95 -14.71 1.43 -8.52
N LEU A 96 -15.01 2.34 -7.58
CA LEU A 96 -14.03 3.12 -6.82
C LEU A 96 -13.34 2.28 -5.73
N LYS A 97 -14.03 1.35 -5.07
CA LYS A 97 -13.38 0.38 -4.16
C LYS A 97 -12.43 -0.55 -4.92
N ASP A 98 -12.86 -1.10 -6.06
CA ASP A 98 -12.04 -1.86 -7.03
C ASP A 98 -10.80 -1.07 -7.50
N LEU A 99 -10.90 0.26 -7.56
CA LEU A 99 -9.81 1.16 -7.93
C LEU A 99 -8.85 1.40 -6.76
N GLY A 100 -9.39 1.69 -5.57
CA GLY A 100 -8.65 1.92 -4.33
C GLY A 100 -7.82 0.72 -3.89
N ALA A 101 -8.41 -0.48 -3.90
CA ALA A 101 -7.71 -1.74 -3.61
C ALA A 101 -6.42 -1.90 -4.43
N ARG A 102 -6.46 -1.60 -5.73
CA ARG A 102 -5.30 -1.65 -6.63
C ARG A 102 -4.29 -0.53 -6.41
N HIS A 103 -4.71 0.64 -5.92
CA HIS A 103 -3.80 1.74 -5.59
C HIS A 103 -2.86 1.38 -4.43
N THR A 104 -3.23 0.46 -3.54
CA THR A 104 -2.32 -0.09 -2.52
C THR A 104 -1.11 -0.82 -3.14
N VAL A 105 -1.33 -1.56 -4.23
CA VAL A 105 -0.29 -2.29 -4.99
C VAL A 105 0.66 -1.33 -5.73
N TYR A 106 0.23 -0.08 -5.94
CA TYR A 106 1.03 1.02 -6.49
C TYR A 106 1.73 1.85 -5.39
N GLY A 107 1.64 1.45 -4.12
CA GLY A 107 2.26 2.15 -2.99
C GLY A 107 1.59 3.48 -2.61
N VAL A 108 0.31 3.67 -2.97
CA VAL A 108 -0.45 4.87 -2.62
C VAL A 108 -0.90 4.81 -1.16
N LEU A 109 -0.65 5.89 -0.42
CA LEU A 109 -0.97 6.03 1.00
C LEU A 109 -2.08 7.08 1.20
N PRO A 110 -2.84 7.05 2.31
CA PRO A 110 -3.90 8.03 2.57
C PRO A 110 -3.50 9.52 2.41
N PRO A 111 -2.30 9.99 2.82
CA PRO A 111 -1.87 11.37 2.60
C PRO A 111 -1.72 11.77 1.11
N HIS A 112 -1.54 10.81 0.20
CA HIS A 112 -1.40 11.11 -1.23
C HIS A 112 -2.71 11.61 -1.84
N TYR A 113 -3.87 11.22 -1.28
CA TYR A 113 -5.17 11.72 -1.72
C TYR A 113 -5.35 13.21 -1.43
N GLU A 114 -4.79 13.72 -0.32
CA GLU A 114 -4.87 15.17 -0.04
C GLU A 114 -4.09 15.98 -1.09
N ILE A 115 -2.88 15.54 -1.45
CA ILE A 115 -2.04 16.14 -2.49
C ILE A 115 -2.75 16.12 -3.85
N VAL A 116 -3.35 14.99 -4.23
CA VAL A 116 -4.10 14.86 -5.49
C VAL A 116 -5.36 15.74 -5.48
N GLY A 117 -6.06 15.87 -4.34
CA GLY A 117 -7.20 16.76 -4.19
C GLY A 117 -6.84 18.24 -4.37
N GLN A 118 -5.76 18.69 -3.72
CA GLN A 118 -5.24 20.06 -3.89
C GLN A 118 -4.83 20.32 -5.35
N ALA A 119 -4.12 19.38 -5.98
CA ALA A 119 -3.70 19.48 -7.37
C ALA A 119 -4.89 19.50 -8.35
N LEU A 120 -5.93 18.68 -8.12
CA LEU A 120 -7.15 18.67 -8.93
C LEU A 120 -7.91 19.99 -8.83
N LEU A 121 -8.13 20.52 -7.62
CA LEU A 121 -8.82 21.80 -7.45
C LEU A 121 -8.08 22.95 -8.13
N HIS A 122 -6.75 22.96 -8.09
CA HIS A 122 -5.93 23.91 -8.85
C HIS A 122 -6.04 23.72 -10.38
N THR A 123 -6.04 22.48 -10.87
CA THR A 123 -6.26 22.19 -12.30
C THR A 123 -7.59 22.73 -12.79
N LEU A 124 -8.66 22.55 -12.01
CA LEU A 124 -10.00 23.02 -12.34
C LEU A 124 -10.07 24.56 -12.32
N GLU A 125 -9.46 25.19 -11.33
CA GLU A 125 -9.33 26.65 -11.22
C GLU A 125 -8.64 27.26 -12.45
N VAL A 126 -7.51 26.70 -12.87
CA VAL A 126 -6.75 27.15 -14.05
C VAL A 126 -7.48 26.86 -15.35
N ALA A 127 -8.17 25.71 -15.47
CA ALA A 127 -8.88 25.32 -16.69
C ALA A 127 -10.22 26.06 -16.90
N LEU A 128 -10.90 26.47 -15.82
CA LEU A 128 -12.21 27.14 -15.89
C LEU A 128 -12.14 28.66 -15.87
N GLY A 129 -11.07 29.26 -15.31
CA GLY A 129 -10.95 30.72 -15.18
C GLY A 129 -12.15 31.33 -14.48
N ASP A 130 -12.82 32.30 -15.11
CA ASP A 130 -14.06 32.93 -14.60
C ASP A 130 -15.20 31.93 -14.34
N GLY A 131 -15.14 30.72 -14.91
CA GLY A 131 -16.07 29.63 -14.63
C GLY A 131 -15.88 28.98 -13.24
N TRP A 132 -14.75 29.21 -12.57
CA TRP A 132 -14.43 28.65 -11.25
C TRP A 132 -15.14 29.40 -10.11
N THR A 133 -16.46 29.28 -10.10
CA THR A 133 -17.31 29.91 -9.10
C THR A 133 -17.36 29.09 -7.80
N GLU A 134 -17.63 29.75 -6.67
CA GLU A 134 -17.73 29.10 -5.35
C GLU A 134 -18.72 27.90 -5.28
N PRO A 135 -19.87 27.89 -5.98
CA PRO A 135 -20.71 26.69 -6.09
C PRO A 135 -20.03 25.52 -6.83
N VAL A 136 -19.32 25.80 -7.93
CA VAL A 136 -18.56 24.79 -8.70
C VAL A 136 -17.44 24.22 -7.83
N LYS A 137 -16.66 25.07 -7.16
CA LYS A 137 -15.61 24.69 -6.21
C LYS A 137 -16.13 23.77 -5.10
N LYS A 138 -17.29 24.09 -4.50
CA LYS A 138 -17.95 23.23 -3.50
C LYS A 138 -18.42 21.90 -4.09
N GLY A 139 -18.92 21.91 -5.33
CA GLY A 139 -19.25 20.71 -6.09
C GLY A 139 -18.07 19.75 -6.19
N TRP A 140 -16.94 20.25 -6.67
CA TRP A 140 -15.71 19.47 -6.85
C TRP A 140 -15.09 18.99 -5.53
N ILE A 141 -15.14 19.78 -4.46
CA ILE A 141 -14.73 19.34 -3.12
C ILE A 141 -15.59 18.15 -2.65
N GLY A 142 -16.91 18.23 -2.82
CA GLY A 142 -17.84 17.15 -2.46
C GLY A 142 -17.62 15.87 -3.27
N VAL A 143 -17.50 16.00 -4.59
CA VAL A 143 -17.21 14.87 -5.49
C VAL A 143 -15.83 14.26 -5.21
N TYR A 144 -14.78 15.06 -5.02
CA TYR A 144 -13.46 14.52 -4.71
C TYR A 144 -13.43 13.83 -3.34
N THR A 145 -14.14 14.36 -2.34
CA THR A 145 -14.25 13.73 -1.02
C THR A 145 -14.96 12.38 -1.11
N PHE A 146 -16.03 12.27 -1.90
CA PHE A 146 -16.68 10.98 -2.18
C PHE A 146 -15.73 9.98 -2.87
N VAL A 147 -15.05 10.40 -3.95
CA VAL A 147 -14.11 9.57 -4.71
C VAL A 147 -12.96 9.06 -3.85
N SER A 148 -12.29 9.95 -3.13
CA SER A 148 -11.16 9.61 -2.26
C SER A 148 -11.59 8.74 -1.08
N THR A 149 -12.75 8.99 -0.46
CA THR A 149 -13.27 8.13 0.63
C THR A 149 -13.54 6.71 0.12
N ALA A 150 -14.27 6.54 -0.99
CA ALA A 150 -14.58 5.22 -1.53
C ALA A 150 -13.30 4.45 -1.94
N MET A 151 -12.29 5.13 -2.49
CA MET A 151 -10.99 4.52 -2.77
C MET A 151 -10.22 4.15 -1.49
N MET A 152 -10.25 4.97 -0.44
CA MET A 152 -9.59 4.64 0.83
C MET A 152 -10.28 3.48 1.56
N GLU A 153 -11.62 3.39 1.52
CA GLU A 153 -12.36 2.23 2.04
C GLU A 153 -11.95 0.92 1.34
N GLY A 154 -11.93 0.90 -0.01
CA GLY A 154 -11.49 -0.28 -0.77
C GLY A 154 -10.02 -0.64 -0.57
N ALA A 155 -9.16 0.35 -0.29
CA ALA A 155 -7.77 0.14 0.09
C ALA A 155 -7.64 -0.51 1.49
N GLU A 156 -8.41 -0.05 2.47
CA GLU A 156 -8.44 -0.63 3.82
C GLU A 156 -8.98 -2.07 3.82
N GLU A 157 -10.09 -2.32 3.10
CA GLU A 157 -10.70 -3.64 2.93
C GLU A 157 -9.70 -4.66 2.36
N TYR A 158 -8.99 -4.29 1.28
CA TYR A 158 -7.95 -5.12 0.66
C TYR A 158 -6.77 -5.39 1.60
N LEU A 159 -6.24 -4.36 2.27
CA LEU A 159 -5.12 -4.51 3.20
C LEU A 159 -5.50 -5.40 4.41
N LYS A 160 -6.73 -5.29 4.89
CA LYS A 160 -7.27 -6.14 5.95
C LYS A 160 -7.35 -7.60 5.52
N GLU A 161 -7.93 -7.89 4.35
CA GLU A 161 -7.99 -9.25 3.79
C GLU A 161 -6.59 -9.88 3.71
N LYS A 162 -5.62 -9.14 3.15
CA LYS A 162 -4.23 -9.62 3.00
C LYS A 162 -3.54 -9.85 4.35
N MET A 163 -3.78 -9.00 5.36
CA MET A 163 -3.28 -9.23 6.72
C MET A 163 -3.91 -10.48 7.39
N GLU A 164 -5.18 -10.77 7.12
CA GLU A 164 -5.89 -11.94 7.62
C GLU A 164 -5.42 -13.24 6.92
N GLU A 165 -5.23 -13.21 5.59
CA GLU A 165 -4.60 -14.29 4.80
C GLU A 165 -3.21 -14.64 5.33
N GLU A 166 -2.30 -13.65 5.43
CA GLU A 166 -0.95 -13.88 5.96
C GLU A 166 -0.98 -14.44 7.38
N ARG A 167 -1.96 -14.02 8.21
CA ARG A 167 -2.10 -14.50 9.60
C ARG A 167 -2.62 -15.93 9.65
N ALA A 168 -3.49 -16.34 8.72
CA ALA A 168 -3.91 -17.72 8.58
C ALA A 168 -2.75 -18.62 8.10
N GLU A 169 -1.96 -18.14 7.13
CA GLU A 169 -0.84 -18.92 6.59
C GLU A 169 0.32 -19.06 7.58
N ARG A 170 0.65 -17.99 8.34
CA ARG A 170 1.61 -18.08 9.46
C ARG A 170 1.23 -19.16 10.47
N LYS A 171 -0.05 -19.23 10.88
CA LYS A 171 -0.55 -20.29 11.78
C LYS A 171 -0.40 -21.69 11.19
N ARG A 172 -0.79 -21.89 9.93
CA ARG A 172 -0.64 -23.18 9.23
C ARG A 172 0.82 -23.64 9.19
N GLN A 173 1.74 -22.72 8.90
CA GLN A 173 3.16 -23.01 8.88
C GLN A 173 3.70 -23.33 10.29
N GLU A 174 3.26 -22.61 11.33
CA GLU A 174 3.60 -22.90 12.74
C GLU A 174 3.09 -24.30 13.17
N GLU A 175 1.84 -24.64 12.84
CA GLU A 175 1.22 -25.94 13.11
C GLU A 175 1.93 -27.09 12.36
N LEU A 176 2.26 -26.90 11.08
CA LEU A 176 3.00 -27.87 10.26
C LEU A 176 4.43 -28.09 10.81
N THR A 177 5.15 -27.01 11.12
CA THR A 177 6.50 -27.09 11.70
C THR A 177 6.48 -27.78 13.06
N ARG A 178 5.45 -27.53 13.88
CA ARG A 178 5.24 -28.22 15.15
C ARG A 178 4.99 -29.72 14.96
N ALA A 179 4.10 -30.10 14.05
CA ALA A 179 3.81 -31.52 13.77
C ALA A 179 5.06 -32.28 13.28
N GLN A 180 5.83 -31.68 12.37
CA GLN A 180 7.11 -32.22 11.90
C GLN A 180 8.13 -32.38 13.03
N ALA A 181 8.19 -31.43 13.98
CA ALA A 181 9.07 -31.54 15.14
C ALA A 181 8.63 -32.65 16.11
N GLU A 182 7.32 -32.80 16.37
CA GLU A 182 6.76 -33.87 17.21
C GLU A 182 7.01 -35.25 16.58
N GLU A 183 6.85 -35.41 15.26
CA GLU A 183 7.20 -36.63 14.52
C GLU A 183 8.71 -36.93 14.59
N ALA A 184 9.57 -35.94 14.34
CA ALA A 184 11.02 -36.11 14.40
C ALA A 184 11.50 -36.55 15.80
N ILE A 185 10.91 -36.02 16.86
CA ILE A 185 11.15 -36.42 18.25
C ILE A 185 10.69 -37.87 18.50
N ALA A 186 9.52 -38.26 17.99
CA ALA A 186 9.03 -39.64 18.09
C ALA A 186 9.94 -40.63 17.35
N GLY A 187 10.35 -40.32 16.12
CA GLY A 187 11.28 -41.11 15.33
C GLY A 187 12.67 -41.24 15.99
N ALA A 188 13.19 -40.18 16.59
CA ALA A 188 14.43 -40.21 17.35
C ALA A 188 14.34 -41.13 18.58
N LYS A 189 13.25 -41.03 19.36
CA LYS A 189 12.99 -41.91 20.52
C LYS A 189 12.88 -43.39 20.09
N ALA A 190 12.18 -43.68 19.00
CA ALA A 190 12.04 -45.04 18.47
C ALA A 190 13.40 -45.64 18.05
N ARG A 191 14.22 -44.88 17.31
CA ARG A 191 15.59 -45.29 16.92
C ARG A 191 16.47 -45.56 18.14
N ALA A 192 16.42 -44.71 19.16
CA ALA A 192 17.17 -44.89 20.40
C ALA A 192 16.76 -46.18 21.15
N ALA A 193 15.46 -46.44 21.28
CA ALA A 193 14.95 -47.66 21.92
C ALA A 193 15.33 -48.94 21.14
N GLN A 194 15.31 -48.89 19.81
CA GLN A 194 15.72 -50.02 18.96
C GLN A 194 17.24 -50.28 19.07
N ALA A 195 18.06 -49.22 19.11
CA ALA A 195 19.51 -49.33 19.32
C ALA A 195 19.86 -49.89 20.71
N ALA A 196 19.13 -49.49 21.77
CA ALA A 196 19.30 -50.03 23.11
C ALA A 196 19.01 -51.54 23.16
N LYS A 197 17.89 -51.99 22.57
CA LYS A 197 17.58 -53.42 22.43
C LYS A 197 18.66 -54.19 21.67
N LYS A 198 19.16 -53.64 20.55
CA LYS A 198 20.21 -54.28 19.72
C LYS A 198 21.57 -54.37 20.43
N LYS A 199 21.83 -53.57 21.46
CA LYS A 199 23.03 -53.66 22.31
C LYS A 199 22.92 -54.67 23.46
N GLY A 200 21.78 -55.35 23.65
CA GLY A 200 21.64 -56.41 24.65
C GLY A 200 21.71 -55.95 26.11
N VAL A 201 21.48 -54.66 26.39
CA VAL A 201 21.55 -54.12 27.76
C VAL A 201 20.34 -54.60 28.55
N ARG A 202 20.58 -55.50 29.51
CA ARG A 202 19.59 -55.97 30.49
C ARG A 202 19.30 -54.86 31.50
N PHE A 203 18.03 -54.54 31.69
CA PHE A 203 17.59 -53.38 32.48
C PHE A 203 17.15 -53.80 33.88
N ASP A 204 18.12 -54.00 34.78
CA ASP A 204 17.87 -54.29 36.19
C ASP A 204 18.04 -53.01 37.05
N THR A 205 17.18 -52.83 38.06
CA THR A 205 17.09 -51.66 38.97
C THR A 205 16.56 -50.35 38.38
N VAL A 206 15.23 -50.25 38.24
CA VAL A 206 14.53 -48.97 38.43
C VAL A 206 14.33 -48.76 39.93
N HIS A 207 14.99 -47.79 40.55
CA HIS A 207 14.51 -47.20 41.81
C HIS A 207 14.96 -45.74 41.98
N ASN A 208 13.98 -44.90 42.32
CA ASN A 208 14.06 -43.53 42.81
C ASN A 208 14.94 -42.50 42.06
N ILE A 209 14.33 -41.83 41.07
CA ILE A 209 14.52 -40.38 40.88
C ILE A 209 13.12 -39.73 40.90
N SER A 210 12.50 -39.75 42.08
CA SER A 210 11.55 -38.70 42.47
C SER A 210 12.29 -37.67 43.33
N GLU A 211 11.76 -36.46 43.40
CA GLU A 211 12.35 -35.28 44.03
C GLU A 211 13.63 -34.72 43.39
N LYS A 212 13.93 -33.44 43.74
CA LYS A 212 15.16 -32.70 43.42
C LYS A 212 15.46 -32.49 41.92
N ASN A 213 14.54 -31.79 41.24
CA ASN A 213 14.97 -30.82 40.23
C ASN A 213 14.11 -29.54 40.22
N GLN A 214 13.99 -28.90 41.39
CA GLN A 214 13.73 -27.45 41.42
C GLN A 214 14.99 -26.76 40.90
N LEU A 215 14.92 -26.10 39.75
CA LEU A 215 16.05 -25.32 39.23
C LEU A 215 16.25 -24.07 40.11
N PRO A 216 17.47 -23.81 40.64
CA PRO A 216 17.69 -22.74 41.60
C PRO A 216 17.67 -21.36 40.94
N VAL A 217 16.99 -20.40 41.59
CA VAL A 217 17.04 -18.98 41.23
C VAL A 217 18.40 -18.42 41.64
N VAL A 218 19.35 -18.40 40.71
CA VAL A 218 20.70 -17.83 40.95
C VAL A 218 20.62 -16.31 41.00
N THR A 219 20.81 -15.74 42.19
CA THR A 219 20.85 -14.29 42.40
C THR A 219 22.29 -13.76 42.54
N ARG A 220 22.61 -12.79 41.69
CA ARG A 220 23.47 -11.59 41.94
C ARG A 220 24.97 -11.76 42.33
N SER A 221 25.77 -10.90 41.67
CA SER A 221 26.87 -10.09 42.25
C SER A 221 28.35 -10.58 42.29
N ARG A 222 29.09 -10.20 41.24
CA ARG A 222 30.27 -9.28 41.24
C ARG A 222 31.49 -9.50 42.18
N LYS A 223 32.69 -9.33 41.59
CA LYS A 223 34.08 -9.34 42.15
C LYS A 223 34.66 -10.76 42.33
N SER A 224 35.96 -11.07 42.14
CA SER A 224 37.15 -10.43 41.51
C SER A 224 38.33 -11.43 41.66
N LEU A 225 39.45 -11.51 40.89
CA LEU A 225 40.13 -10.75 39.83
C LEU A 225 40.52 -11.75 38.68
N GLY A 226 41.24 -11.47 37.58
CA GLY A 226 41.75 -10.24 36.92
C GLY A 226 43.08 -10.48 36.15
N ARG A 227 43.44 -9.58 35.21
CA ARG A 227 44.65 -9.60 34.31
C ARG A 227 44.63 -10.73 33.22
N ILE A 228 45.15 -10.58 31.98
CA ILE A 228 45.94 -9.54 31.26
C ILE A 228 45.40 -9.41 29.79
N LEU A 229 45.83 -8.35 29.05
CA LEU A 229 45.68 -8.06 27.59
C LEU A 229 44.31 -7.47 27.15
N LEU A 230 44.15 -6.14 26.93
CA LEU A 230 44.62 -5.31 25.78
C LEU A 230 44.10 -5.82 24.42
N GLY A 231 43.14 -5.24 23.69
CA GLY A 231 42.39 -3.97 23.66
C GLY A 231 41.44 -4.02 22.42
N LYS A 232 40.64 -3.04 22.01
CA LYS A 232 40.51 -1.60 22.31
C LYS A 232 39.02 -1.18 22.38
N SER A 233 38.79 -0.04 23.03
CA SER A 233 37.59 0.85 23.06
C SER A 233 36.24 0.40 22.45
N VAL A 234 35.19 0.48 23.28
CA VAL A 234 33.78 0.57 22.87
C VAL A 234 33.39 2.04 22.67
N HIS A 235 32.40 2.33 21.82
CA HIS A 235 31.52 3.50 21.99
C HIS A 235 30.06 3.05 21.99
N SER A 236 29.33 3.45 23.04
CA SER A 236 27.94 3.07 23.25
C SER A 236 26.98 4.04 22.57
N ARG A 237 25.88 3.53 22.00
CA ARG A 237 24.66 4.31 21.80
C ARG A 237 23.44 3.58 22.37
N SER A 238 22.52 4.39 22.87
CA SER A 238 21.29 4.02 23.57
C SER A 238 20.28 3.30 22.66
N ASN A 239 19.44 2.44 23.27
CA ASN A 239 18.23 1.97 22.63
C ASN A 239 17.28 3.15 22.35
N VAL A 240 17.16 3.52 21.08
CA VAL A 240 16.11 4.37 20.53
C VAL A 240 15.70 3.72 19.20
N SER A 241 14.75 2.78 19.25
CA SER A 241 14.13 2.24 18.02
C SER A 241 12.92 3.10 17.67
N THR A 242 13.18 4.19 16.94
CA THR A 242 12.18 5.07 16.34
C THR A 242 12.08 4.79 14.85
N GLU A 243 10.88 4.40 14.39
CA GLU A 243 10.37 4.37 13.00
C GLU A 243 11.09 3.46 11.98
N LYS A 244 12.42 3.41 11.94
CA LYS A 244 13.23 2.73 10.90
C LYS A 244 13.17 1.19 10.88
N GLU A 245 12.40 0.60 11.78
CA GLU A 245 12.13 -0.84 11.80
C GLU A 245 10.84 -1.20 11.04
N ILE A 246 9.89 -0.26 10.93
CA ILE A 246 8.68 -0.39 10.10
C ILE A 246 9.06 -0.28 8.61
N GLU A 247 9.95 0.66 8.29
CA GLU A 247 10.45 0.99 6.95
C GLU A 247 11.18 -0.18 6.22
N ARG A 248 11.51 -1.27 6.93
CA ARG A 248 12.29 -2.40 6.38
C ARG A 248 11.49 -3.58 5.87
N LYS A 249 10.17 -3.64 6.13
CA LYS A 249 9.30 -4.65 5.51
C LYS A 249 8.97 -4.25 4.08
N LYS A 250 9.86 -4.64 3.15
CA LYS A 250 9.65 -4.47 1.71
C LYS A 250 8.37 -5.17 1.26
N ILE A 251 7.31 -4.39 1.04
CA ILE A 251 6.28 -4.73 0.05
C ILE A 251 7.03 -4.94 -1.29
N PRO A 252 6.70 -5.98 -2.09
CA PRO A 252 7.33 -6.17 -3.38
C PRO A 252 7.20 -4.91 -4.24
N ASN A 253 8.29 -4.49 -4.89
CA ASN A 253 8.23 -3.38 -5.86
C ASN A 253 7.56 -3.88 -7.15
N SER A 254 6.23 -3.99 -7.13
CA SER A 254 5.38 -4.26 -8.28
C SER A 254 5.38 -3.08 -9.23
N ARG A 255 6.47 -2.97 -10.01
CA ARG A 255 6.66 -2.04 -11.12
C ARG A 255 5.36 -1.88 -11.90
N ILE A 256 4.75 -0.70 -11.83
CA ILE A 256 3.38 -0.44 -12.27
C ILE A 256 3.25 -0.69 -13.79
N GLU A 257 2.77 -1.87 -14.19
CA GLU A 257 2.41 -2.09 -15.59
C GLU A 257 1.15 -1.29 -15.94
N ASP A 258 1.28 -0.37 -16.90
CA ASP A 258 0.21 0.52 -17.41
C ASP A 258 -1.06 -0.25 -17.86
N ARG A 259 -0.90 -1.55 -18.16
CA ARG A 259 -1.98 -2.53 -18.38
C ARG A 259 -3.05 -2.50 -17.27
N GLY A 260 -2.69 -2.22 -16.02
CA GLY A 260 -3.60 -2.19 -14.89
C GLY A 260 -4.63 -1.04 -14.94
N LEU A 261 -4.31 0.07 -15.61
CA LEU A 261 -5.24 1.16 -15.87
C LEU A 261 -6.08 0.87 -17.11
N VAL A 262 -5.45 0.44 -18.21
CA VAL A 262 -6.13 0.11 -19.47
C VAL A 262 -7.23 -0.95 -19.28
N THR A 263 -6.93 -2.04 -18.57
CA THR A 263 -7.91 -3.12 -18.32
C THR A 263 -9.09 -2.71 -17.42
N TRP A 264 -8.93 -1.68 -16.59
CA TRP A 264 -10.08 -1.09 -15.86
C TRP A 264 -10.87 -0.14 -16.75
N LEU A 265 -10.22 0.66 -17.60
CA LEU A 265 -10.90 1.49 -18.60
C LEU A 265 -11.78 0.60 -19.49
N ASP A 266 -11.27 -0.52 -19.99
CA ASP A 266 -12.06 -1.49 -20.76
C ASP A 266 -13.26 -2.04 -19.95
N LYS A 267 -13.05 -2.43 -18.67
CA LYS A 267 -14.12 -2.95 -17.78
C LYS A 267 -15.20 -1.89 -17.51
N ALA A 268 -14.81 -0.64 -17.24
CA ALA A 268 -15.71 0.46 -16.89
C ALA A 268 -16.41 1.06 -18.13
N LEU A 269 -15.74 1.17 -19.28
CA LEU A 269 -16.35 1.51 -20.56
C LEU A 269 -17.32 0.42 -21.04
N ASN A 270 -17.11 -0.84 -20.66
CA ASN A 270 -18.09 -1.89 -20.92
C ASN A 270 -19.35 -1.72 -20.05
N ILE A 271 -19.22 -1.26 -18.80
CA ILE A 271 -20.38 -0.95 -17.93
C ILE A 271 -21.19 0.22 -18.51
N SER A 272 -20.54 1.31 -18.96
CA SER A 272 -21.26 2.47 -19.51
C SER A 272 -21.93 2.23 -20.87
N ARG A 273 -21.50 1.23 -21.64
CA ARG A 273 -22.11 0.82 -22.93
C ARG A 273 -23.39 -0.02 -22.81
N HIS A 274 -23.81 -0.38 -21.60
CA HIS A 274 -25.00 -1.20 -21.34
C HIS A 274 -26.08 -0.45 -20.54
N ARG A 275 -26.11 0.89 -20.65
CA ARG A 275 -27.21 1.78 -20.27
C ARG A 275 -27.70 2.54 -21.51
#